data_AF-A0A1S6HH18-F1
#
_entry.id   AF-A0A1S6HH18-F1
#
_cell.length_a   1.000
_cell.length_b   1.000
_cell.length_c   1.000
_cell.angle_alpha   90.00
_cell.angle_beta   90.00
_cell.angle_gamma   90.00
#
_symmetry.space_group_name_H-M   'P 1'
#
loop_
_entity.id
_entity.type
_entity.pdbx_description
1 polymer ?
#
loop_
_entity_poly.entity_id
_entity_poly.type
_entity_poly.pdbx_seq_one_letter_code
_entity_poly.pdbx_strand_id
1 'polypeptide(L)'
;MSKRLLLSLALVILVQGSLVLALDCSKISIPNLQICTDILQSNLTLIEKEALISNLEYKNPYFPDHNYIFLRNTALTVGNAPTEVRVYDNGIIKDAWVSLFSLMPSVIYNNTLFATENIQVLTGYNYKIVLPTNYASSGYPSTDGGDCRRDYQLTSNSSENKVFINTICQGSGRVVNATLSEDSTVSAIFNVKADYSIQHYNWNEYCCRYRNGKCTRYCQSCDLSNIENKRDELTLTDALSVKLYKNALKAEVIPIDSYGSTNKLRINYSDSMELDFNSSYFYFYKYLFSINYSKEPYYIFTLKAEDHHTEKINNLIRNDHDLTIKNSKDCKVRAFDLFNVIQANCNSRYLGFEFNISVDRFYYSDNQTIRVYIYPEDAQIYLTYGSQNKSATGNITFTAEYPANKISAYYGDKRYDKIIFVYNKSKLILLWKLIAFFLLVYLFCRILNVYYRRSHGG
;
A
#
# COMPACT_ATOMS: atom_id res chain seq x y z
N MET A 1 56.69 -34.78 -2.95
CA MET A 1 55.26 -34.63 -2.60
C MET A 1 54.42 -35.42 -3.59
N SER A 2 53.63 -36.37 -3.10
CA SER A 2 52.88 -37.32 -3.93
C SER A 2 51.82 -36.63 -4.77
N LYS A 3 51.76 -36.92 -6.09
CA LYS A 3 50.69 -36.48 -7.00
C LYS A 3 49.29 -36.81 -6.47
N ARG A 4 49.16 -37.82 -5.61
CA ARG A 4 47.89 -38.16 -4.94
C ARG A 4 47.46 -37.10 -3.92
N LEU A 5 48.40 -36.44 -3.23
CA LEU A 5 48.09 -35.38 -2.25
C LEU A 5 47.57 -34.11 -2.94
N LEU A 6 48.15 -33.76 -4.10
CA LEU A 6 47.70 -32.63 -4.93
C LEU A 6 46.32 -32.87 -5.53
N LEU A 7 46.02 -34.11 -5.95
CA LEU A 7 44.70 -34.47 -6.48
C LEU A 7 43.63 -34.44 -5.39
N SER A 8 43.93 -34.92 -4.17
CA SER A 8 42.99 -34.86 -3.04
C SER A 8 42.77 -33.44 -2.53
N LEU A 9 43.80 -32.57 -2.54
CA LEU A 9 43.64 -31.16 -2.15
C LEU A 9 42.83 -30.37 -3.20
N ALA A 10 43.05 -30.63 -4.50
CA ALA A 10 42.25 -30.05 -5.57
C ALA A 10 40.78 -30.52 -5.53
N LEU A 11 40.53 -31.77 -5.17
CA LEU A 11 39.17 -32.31 -5.01
C LEU A 11 38.45 -31.68 -3.81
N VAL A 12 39.14 -31.44 -2.68
CA VAL A 12 38.56 -30.76 -1.51
C VAL A 12 38.23 -29.29 -1.82
N ILE A 13 39.08 -28.60 -2.60
CA ILE A 13 38.82 -27.21 -3.03
C ILE A 13 37.66 -27.15 -4.06
N LEU A 14 37.53 -28.15 -4.93
CA LEU A 14 36.42 -28.24 -5.90
C LEU A 14 35.09 -28.66 -5.27
N VAL A 15 35.10 -29.42 -4.18
CA VAL A 15 33.87 -29.81 -3.45
C VAL A 15 33.41 -28.72 -2.47
N GLN A 16 34.26 -27.75 -2.12
CA GLN A 16 33.87 -26.54 -1.38
C GLN A 16 33.49 -25.35 -2.28
N GLY A 17 33.61 -25.50 -3.61
CA GLY A 17 33.23 -24.48 -4.58
C GLY A 17 31.74 -24.49 -4.89
N SER A 18 31.09 -23.35 -4.70
CA SER A 18 29.66 -23.06 -4.96
C SER A 18 28.65 -23.49 -3.89
N LEU A 19 28.99 -23.26 -2.61
CA LEU A 19 28.00 -22.54 -1.79
C LEU A 19 27.88 -21.15 -2.42
N VAL A 20 27.05 -21.03 -3.46
CA VAL A 20 26.55 -19.74 -3.92
C VAL A 20 25.74 -19.22 -2.75
N LEU A 21 26.41 -18.49 -1.85
CA LEU A 21 25.75 -17.77 -0.79
C LEU A 21 24.71 -16.89 -1.49
N ALA A 22 23.45 -17.01 -1.08
CA ALA A 22 22.38 -16.13 -1.54
C ALA A 22 22.65 -14.65 -1.17
N LEU A 23 23.68 -14.41 -0.36
CA LEU A 23 24.20 -13.12 0.07
C LEU A 23 25.28 -12.61 -0.88
N ASP A 24 24.88 -11.72 -1.78
CA ASP A 24 25.79 -10.97 -2.64
C ASP A 24 25.71 -9.48 -2.29
N CYS A 25 26.74 -8.98 -1.59
CA CYS A 25 26.85 -7.55 -1.27
C CYS A 25 27.01 -6.68 -2.52
N SER A 26 27.28 -7.24 -3.71
CA SER A 26 27.48 -6.46 -4.95
C SER A 26 26.24 -5.66 -5.38
N LYS A 27 25.05 -6.08 -4.92
CA LYS A 27 23.78 -5.41 -5.22
C LYS A 27 23.36 -4.38 -4.17
N ILE A 28 24.14 -4.24 -3.10
CA ILE A 28 23.86 -3.29 -2.02
C ILE A 28 24.38 -1.91 -2.39
N SER A 29 23.69 -0.88 -1.89
CA SER A 29 24.11 0.51 -2.10
C SER A 29 25.55 0.74 -1.59
N ILE A 30 26.32 1.57 -2.31
CA ILE A 30 27.71 1.89 -1.97
C ILE A 30 27.91 2.25 -0.48
N PRO A 31 27.04 3.06 0.17
CA PRO A 31 27.18 3.37 1.59
C PRO A 31 27.10 2.16 2.53
N ASN A 32 26.36 1.12 2.15
CA ASN A 32 26.11 -0.06 2.97
C ASN A 32 27.02 -1.25 2.59
N LEU A 33 27.84 -1.13 1.53
CA LEU A 33 28.70 -2.20 1.01
C LEU A 33 29.70 -2.70 2.06
N GLN A 34 30.35 -1.77 2.78
CA GLN A 34 31.30 -2.13 3.83
C GLN A 34 30.61 -2.87 4.98
N ILE A 35 29.45 -2.37 5.43
CA ILE A 35 28.67 -2.98 6.52
C ILE A 35 28.24 -4.40 6.12
N CYS A 36 27.77 -4.60 4.88
CA CYS A 36 27.44 -5.94 4.38
C CYS A 36 28.67 -6.87 4.37
N THR A 37 29.82 -6.36 3.95
CA THR A 37 31.07 -7.14 3.92
C THR A 37 31.50 -7.53 5.34
N ASP A 38 31.38 -6.60 6.30
CA ASP A 38 31.69 -6.85 7.71
C ASP A 38 30.73 -7.89 8.31
N ILE A 39 29.43 -7.83 7.98
CA ILE A 39 28.46 -8.86 8.37
C ILE A 39 28.84 -10.21 7.77
N LEU A 40 29.17 -10.28 6.48
CA LEU A 40 29.59 -11.53 5.83
C LEU A 40 30.82 -12.15 6.51
N GLN A 41 31.77 -11.33 6.96
CA GLN A 41 33.01 -11.77 7.61
C GLN A 41 32.86 -12.03 9.11
N SER A 42 31.75 -11.64 9.73
CA SER A 42 31.51 -11.85 11.16
C SER A 42 31.38 -13.34 11.53
N ASN A 43 31.50 -13.67 12.82
CA ASN A 43 31.27 -15.02 13.35
C ASN A 43 29.79 -15.35 13.56
N LEU A 44 28.87 -14.54 13.02
CA LEU A 44 27.44 -14.79 13.09
C LEU A 44 27.05 -16.04 12.30
N THR A 45 25.95 -16.66 12.69
CA THR A 45 25.31 -17.72 11.92
C THR A 45 24.85 -17.19 10.56
N LEU A 46 24.68 -18.09 9.57
CA LEU A 46 24.23 -17.69 8.23
C LEU A 46 22.89 -16.93 8.30
N ILE A 47 21.97 -17.40 9.14
CA ILE A 47 20.64 -16.79 9.36
C ILE A 47 20.77 -15.35 9.88
N GLU A 48 21.64 -15.13 10.87
CA GLU A 48 21.87 -13.78 11.43
C GLU A 48 22.49 -12.84 10.39
N LYS A 49 23.42 -13.35 9.56
CA LYS A 49 24.03 -12.56 8.49
C LYS A 49 23.00 -12.12 7.46
N GLU A 50 22.14 -13.03 7.04
CA GLU A 50 21.07 -12.75 6.08
C GLU A 50 20.07 -11.74 6.59
N ALA A 51 19.64 -11.89 7.85
CA ALA A 51 18.75 -10.94 8.50
C ALA A 51 19.35 -9.53 8.55
N LEU A 52 20.63 -9.41 8.92
CA LEU A 52 21.30 -8.10 8.97
C LEU A 52 21.51 -7.50 7.57
N ILE A 53 21.92 -8.30 6.60
CA ILE A 53 22.17 -7.83 5.23
C ILE A 53 20.88 -7.38 4.56
N SER A 54 19.78 -8.09 4.75
CA SER A 54 18.52 -7.69 4.12
C SER A 54 17.84 -6.55 4.87
N ASN A 55 18.09 -6.35 6.18
CA ASN A 55 17.79 -5.08 6.85
C ASN A 55 18.60 -3.90 6.27
N LEU A 56 19.82 -4.12 5.80
CA LEU A 56 20.57 -3.09 5.06
C LEU A 56 20.01 -2.85 3.65
N GLU A 57 19.39 -3.86 3.05
CA GLU A 57 18.80 -3.80 1.71
C GLU A 57 17.43 -3.12 1.70
N TYR A 58 16.62 -3.33 2.74
CA TYR A 58 15.29 -2.73 2.89
C TYR A 58 15.38 -1.26 3.32
N LYS A 59 15.39 -0.37 2.33
CA LYS A 59 15.75 1.05 2.50
C LYS A 59 14.84 1.85 3.42
N ASN A 60 13.54 1.54 3.48
CA ASN A 60 12.57 2.33 4.24
C ASN A 60 11.74 1.43 5.17
N PRO A 61 12.14 1.27 6.44
CA PRO A 61 11.41 0.44 7.38
C PRO A 61 10.06 1.03 7.79
N TYR A 62 9.73 2.26 7.39
CA TYR A 62 8.46 2.90 7.74
C TYR A 62 7.41 2.77 6.63
N PHE A 63 7.74 2.21 5.47
CA PHE A 63 6.81 2.08 4.34
C PHE A 63 6.87 0.67 3.74
N PRO A 64 5.74 0.02 3.39
CA PRO A 64 5.73 -1.31 2.80
C PRO A 64 6.05 -1.27 1.29
N ASP A 65 7.25 -1.69 0.90
CA ASP A 65 7.66 -1.81 -0.50
C ASP A 65 7.37 -3.21 -1.05
N HIS A 66 6.10 -3.44 -1.41
CA HIS A 66 5.66 -4.71 -2.00
C HIS A 66 6.30 -5.01 -3.36
N ASN A 67 6.67 -3.98 -4.11
CA ASN A 67 7.29 -4.15 -5.43
C ASN A 67 8.71 -4.71 -5.31
N TYR A 68 9.47 -4.24 -4.30
CA TYR A 68 10.77 -4.81 -3.98
C TYR A 68 10.70 -6.32 -3.70
N ILE A 69 9.73 -6.75 -2.88
CA ILE A 69 9.51 -8.16 -2.55
C ILE A 69 9.16 -8.97 -3.82
N PHE A 70 8.26 -8.44 -4.64
CA PHE A 70 7.85 -9.09 -5.89
C PHE A 70 9.04 -9.32 -6.83
N LEU A 71 9.83 -8.28 -7.10
CA LEU A 71 10.99 -8.36 -7.98
C LEU A 71 12.04 -9.33 -7.45
N ARG A 72 12.30 -9.32 -6.14
CA ARG A 72 13.28 -10.19 -5.51
C ARG A 72 12.88 -11.67 -5.60
N ASN A 73 11.63 -11.99 -5.26
CA ASN A 73 11.13 -13.35 -5.20
C ASN A 73 10.99 -13.98 -6.60
N THR A 74 10.52 -13.21 -7.58
CA THR A 74 10.30 -13.72 -8.95
C THR A 74 11.61 -13.95 -9.71
N ALA A 75 12.68 -13.22 -9.37
CA ALA A 75 14.00 -13.38 -9.96
C ALA A 75 14.75 -14.66 -9.52
N LEU A 76 14.28 -15.36 -8.48
CA LEU A 76 14.93 -16.56 -7.98
C LEU A 76 14.83 -17.72 -9.00
N THR A 77 15.88 -18.52 -9.10
CA THR A 77 15.87 -19.79 -9.85
C THR A 77 15.95 -20.93 -8.85
N VAL A 78 14.91 -21.77 -8.84
CA VAL A 78 14.77 -22.85 -7.85
C VAL A 78 14.86 -24.19 -8.57
N GLY A 79 15.90 -24.95 -8.24
CA GLY A 79 16.19 -26.25 -8.86
C GLY A 79 15.95 -27.44 -7.92
N ASN A 80 16.14 -27.26 -6.61
CA ASN A 80 16.02 -28.32 -5.61
C ASN A 80 14.92 -27.97 -4.59
N ALA A 81 14.43 -28.98 -3.87
CA ALA A 81 13.49 -28.77 -2.78
C ALA A 81 14.12 -27.88 -1.70
N PRO A 82 13.42 -26.83 -1.23
CA PRO A 82 13.83 -26.09 -0.05
C PRO A 82 13.86 -26.97 1.21
N THR A 83 14.55 -26.53 2.25
CA THR A 83 14.53 -27.14 3.59
C THR A 83 13.09 -27.28 4.08
N GLU A 84 12.79 -28.39 4.76
CA GLU A 84 11.47 -28.76 5.30
C GLU A 84 10.41 -29.11 4.25
N VAL A 85 10.67 -28.91 2.95
CA VAL A 85 9.75 -29.37 1.89
C VAL A 85 9.95 -30.87 1.68
N ARG A 86 8.87 -31.63 1.84
CA ARG A 86 8.90 -33.08 1.66
C ARG A 86 9.09 -33.45 0.19
N VAL A 87 10.04 -34.35 -0.05
CA VAL A 87 10.34 -34.93 -1.35
C VAL A 87 9.70 -36.32 -1.44
N TYR A 88 9.18 -36.65 -2.62
CA TYR A 88 8.45 -37.89 -2.87
C TYR A 88 9.02 -38.61 -4.09
N ASP A 89 9.03 -39.92 -4.01
CA ASP A 89 9.37 -40.82 -5.11
C ASP A 89 8.19 -41.75 -5.39
N ASN A 90 7.86 -41.95 -6.66
CA ASN A 90 6.90 -42.97 -7.09
C ASN A 90 7.33 -43.57 -8.43
N GLY A 91 7.68 -44.86 -8.44
CA GLY A 91 8.18 -45.54 -9.63
C GLY A 91 9.39 -44.83 -10.24
N ILE A 92 9.30 -44.44 -11.51
CA ILE A 92 10.34 -43.69 -12.25
C ILE A 92 10.34 -42.18 -11.95
N ILE A 93 9.31 -41.67 -11.27
CA ILE A 93 9.25 -40.28 -10.80
C ILE A 93 10.05 -40.17 -9.50
N LYS A 94 11.12 -39.37 -9.52
CA LYS A 94 12.05 -39.17 -8.41
C LYS A 94 12.16 -37.71 -8.02
N ASP A 95 12.55 -37.47 -6.78
CA ASP A 95 12.83 -36.13 -6.26
C ASP A 95 11.67 -35.14 -6.47
N ALA A 96 10.41 -35.61 -6.43
CA ALA A 96 9.26 -34.78 -6.72
C ALA A 96 8.84 -33.96 -5.49
N TRP A 97 8.64 -32.66 -5.68
CA TRP A 97 8.22 -31.75 -4.61
C TRP A 97 7.41 -30.58 -5.16
N VAL A 98 6.61 -29.97 -4.29
CA VAL A 98 5.87 -28.72 -4.55
C VAL A 98 5.89 -27.89 -3.28
N SER A 99 5.99 -26.56 -3.42
CA SER A 99 5.75 -25.65 -2.32
C SER A 99 5.18 -24.30 -2.76
N LEU A 100 4.30 -23.76 -1.95
CA LEU A 100 3.86 -22.37 -1.98
C LEU A 100 4.97 -21.50 -1.36
N PHE A 101 5.55 -20.61 -2.14
CA PHE A 101 6.63 -19.75 -1.70
C PHE A 101 6.12 -18.45 -1.09
N SER A 102 5.26 -17.72 -1.81
CA SER A 102 4.77 -16.43 -1.33
C SER A 102 3.47 -16.03 -2.03
N LEU A 103 2.67 -15.23 -1.32
CA LEU A 103 1.55 -14.48 -1.87
C LEU A 103 1.98 -13.02 -2.00
N MET A 104 1.76 -12.37 -3.13
CA MET A 104 2.26 -11.01 -3.37
C MET A 104 1.14 -10.13 -3.93
N PRO A 105 0.81 -8.99 -3.30
CA PRO A 105 1.35 -8.49 -2.05
C PRO A 105 0.86 -9.27 -0.82
N SER A 106 1.70 -9.44 0.20
CA SER A 106 1.30 -9.97 1.51
C SER A 106 2.17 -9.41 2.65
N VAL A 107 1.60 -9.38 3.85
CA VAL A 107 2.27 -8.94 5.08
C VAL A 107 1.93 -9.88 6.21
N ILE A 108 2.94 -10.34 6.96
CA ILE A 108 2.77 -11.04 8.23
C ILE A 108 2.59 -9.98 9.31
N TYR A 109 1.46 -10.01 10.00
CA TYR A 109 1.16 -9.14 11.13
C TYR A 109 0.47 -9.97 12.22
N ASN A 110 0.96 -9.88 13.46
CA ASN A 110 0.50 -10.72 14.58
C ASN A 110 0.44 -12.22 14.24
N ASN A 111 1.53 -12.74 13.67
CA ASN A 111 1.69 -14.13 13.20
C ASN A 111 0.63 -14.59 12.19
N THR A 112 -0.11 -13.66 11.59
CA THR A 112 -1.13 -13.94 10.57
C THR A 112 -0.68 -13.37 9.24
N LEU A 113 -0.78 -14.16 8.18
CA LEU A 113 -0.52 -13.68 6.83
C LEU A 113 -1.74 -12.96 6.29
N PHE A 114 -1.60 -11.67 6.02
CA PHE A 114 -2.59 -10.84 5.37
C PHE A 114 -2.25 -10.64 3.90
N ALA A 115 -3.27 -10.53 3.05
CA ALA A 115 -3.10 -10.17 1.65
C ALA A 115 -4.30 -9.34 1.15
N THR A 116 -4.15 -8.73 -0.04
CA THR A 116 -5.20 -7.93 -0.70
C THR A 116 -6.14 -8.81 -1.52
N GLU A 117 -7.18 -8.21 -2.10
CA GLU A 117 -8.11 -8.93 -2.99
C GLU A 117 -7.42 -9.48 -4.23
N ASN A 118 -6.46 -8.76 -4.81
CA ASN A 118 -5.73 -9.20 -5.99
C ASN A 118 -4.30 -9.55 -5.61
N ILE A 119 -3.93 -10.81 -5.81
CA ILE A 119 -2.63 -11.36 -5.43
C ILE A 119 -2.00 -12.16 -6.57
N GLN A 120 -0.70 -12.39 -6.44
CA GLN A 120 0.07 -13.31 -7.26
C GLN A 120 0.64 -14.39 -6.36
N VAL A 121 0.37 -15.64 -6.70
CA VAL A 121 0.84 -16.82 -5.97
C VAL A 121 2.11 -17.30 -6.63
N LEU A 122 3.23 -17.25 -5.91
CA LEU A 122 4.49 -17.83 -6.34
C LEU A 122 4.61 -19.24 -5.78
N THR A 123 4.84 -20.19 -6.67
CA THR A 123 5.06 -21.60 -6.35
C THR A 123 6.42 -22.05 -6.85
N GLY A 124 6.97 -23.07 -6.20
CA GLY A 124 8.09 -23.84 -6.70
C GLY A 124 7.71 -25.31 -6.76
N TYR A 125 8.19 -26.00 -7.78
CA TYR A 125 8.01 -27.43 -7.95
C TYR A 125 9.11 -27.97 -8.85
N ASN A 126 9.49 -29.22 -8.61
CA ASN A 126 10.37 -29.94 -9.52
C ASN A 126 10.19 -31.45 -9.36
N TYR A 127 10.72 -32.21 -10.31
CA TYR A 127 10.83 -33.67 -10.29
C TYR A 127 11.88 -34.11 -11.30
N LYS A 128 12.32 -35.36 -11.19
CA LYS A 128 13.19 -36.03 -12.16
C LYS A 128 12.54 -37.32 -12.62
N ILE A 129 12.82 -37.71 -13.86
CA ILE A 129 12.47 -39.03 -14.37
C ILE A 129 13.74 -39.87 -14.43
N VAL A 130 13.77 -40.99 -13.70
CA VAL A 130 14.88 -41.92 -13.66
C VAL A 130 14.39 -43.30 -14.08
N LEU A 131 14.68 -43.67 -15.33
CA LEU A 131 14.39 -45.01 -15.83
C LEU A 131 15.34 -46.03 -15.19
N PRO A 132 14.90 -47.28 -14.99
CA PRO A 132 15.78 -48.38 -14.65
C PRO A 132 16.87 -48.58 -15.72
N THR A 133 18.01 -49.13 -15.33
CA THR A 133 19.07 -49.48 -16.28
C THR A 133 18.62 -50.63 -17.17
N ASN A 134 18.89 -50.53 -18.48
CA ASN A 134 18.66 -51.63 -19.40
C ASN A 134 19.44 -52.87 -18.96
N TYR A 135 18.81 -54.03 -19.11
CA TYR A 135 19.43 -55.31 -18.81
C TYR A 135 19.83 -56.00 -20.11
N ALA A 136 21.02 -56.58 -20.16
CA ALA A 136 21.44 -57.49 -21.21
C ALA A 136 22.21 -58.66 -20.59
N SER A 137 21.79 -59.86 -20.92
CA SER A 137 22.43 -61.09 -20.45
C SER A 137 23.86 -61.22 -21.02
N SER A 138 24.77 -61.80 -20.22
CA SER A 138 26.14 -62.11 -20.65
C SER A 138 26.22 -63.25 -21.68
N GLY A 139 25.13 -64.00 -21.88
CA GLY A 139 25.05 -65.09 -22.83
C GLY A 139 24.01 -66.14 -22.44
N TYR A 140 23.60 -66.98 -23.39
CA TYR A 140 22.66 -68.07 -23.12
C TYR A 140 23.23 -69.09 -22.12
N PRO A 141 22.45 -69.62 -21.16
CA PRO A 141 21.01 -69.41 -20.93
C PRO A 141 20.69 -68.34 -19.87
N SER A 142 21.63 -67.45 -19.55
CA SER A 142 21.41 -66.44 -18.50
C SER A 142 20.25 -65.53 -18.86
N THR A 143 19.35 -65.32 -17.90
CA THR A 143 18.17 -64.45 -17.99
C THR A 143 17.94 -63.76 -16.65
N ASP A 144 17.21 -62.64 -16.66
CA ASP A 144 16.68 -62.02 -15.45
C ASP A 144 15.17 -61.80 -15.62
N GLY A 145 14.36 -62.42 -14.76
CA GLY A 145 12.91 -62.44 -14.92
C GLY A 145 12.41 -63.15 -16.17
N GLY A 146 13.23 -64.02 -16.79
CA GLY A 146 12.92 -64.71 -18.06
C GLY A 146 13.46 -64.00 -19.31
N ASP A 147 13.83 -62.73 -19.20
CA ASP A 147 14.33 -61.95 -20.33
C ASP A 147 15.84 -62.13 -20.53
N CYS A 148 16.27 -62.24 -21.79
CA CYS A 148 17.69 -62.14 -22.18
C CYS A 148 18.15 -60.69 -22.34
N ARG A 149 17.22 -59.76 -22.59
CA ARG A 149 17.45 -58.30 -22.63
C ARG A 149 16.15 -57.59 -22.25
N ARG A 150 16.28 -56.47 -21.52
CA ARG A 150 15.17 -55.53 -21.27
C ARG A 150 15.64 -54.12 -21.56
N ASP A 151 14.89 -53.43 -22.40
CA ASP A 151 15.13 -52.01 -22.68
C ASP A 151 13.97 -51.17 -22.14
N TYR A 152 14.32 -50.12 -21.40
CA TYR A 152 13.37 -49.14 -20.88
C TYR A 152 13.39 -47.89 -21.74
N GLN A 153 12.22 -47.42 -22.15
CA GLN A 153 12.09 -46.20 -22.93
C GLN A 153 10.96 -45.33 -22.40
N LEU A 154 11.28 -44.07 -22.07
CA LEU A 154 10.29 -43.06 -21.71
C LEU A 154 9.43 -42.74 -22.94
N THR A 155 8.12 -42.85 -22.80
CA THR A 155 7.17 -42.62 -23.89
C THR A 155 6.44 -41.28 -23.75
N SER A 156 6.09 -40.89 -22.53
CA SER A 156 5.47 -39.60 -22.25
C SER A 156 5.94 -39.06 -20.90
N ASN A 157 6.01 -37.74 -20.79
CA ASN A 157 6.24 -37.04 -19.53
C ASN A 157 5.42 -35.75 -19.53
N SER A 158 4.51 -35.62 -18.58
CA SER A 158 3.68 -34.44 -18.42
C SER A 158 3.56 -34.06 -16.95
N SER A 159 3.52 -32.76 -16.69
CA SER A 159 3.38 -32.23 -15.34
C SER A 159 2.58 -30.95 -15.35
N GLU A 160 1.76 -30.75 -14.34
CA GLU A 160 0.89 -29.59 -14.21
C GLU A 160 0.81 -29.15 -12.75
N ASN A 161 1.14 -27.88 -12.48
CA ASN A 161 0.93 -27.26 -11.17
C ASN A 161 -0.27 -26.32 -11.25
N LYS A 162 -1.30 -26.56 -10.44
CA LYS A 162 -2.51 -25.74 -10.34
C LYS A 162 -2.60 -25.07 -8.98
N VAL A 163 -3.02 -23.81 -8.97
CA VAL A 163 -3.28 -23.06 -7.74
C VAL A 163 -4.79 -22.92 -7.54
N PHE A 164 -5.23 -23.18 -6.32
CA PHE A 164 -6.63 -23.09 -5.90
C PHE A 164 -6.78 -22.13 -4.72
N ILE A 165 -7.89 -21.41 -4.67
CA ILE A 165 -8.35 -20.63 -3.52
C ILE A 165 -9.69 -21.22 -3.10
N ASN A 166 -9.79 -21.71 -1.87
CA ASN A 166 -11.02 -22.34 -1.34
C ASN A 166 -11.64 -23.36 -2.33
N THR A 167 -10.81 -24.21 -2.94
CA THR A 167 -11.17 -25.22 -3.97
C THR A 167 -11.40 -24.71 -5.41
N ILE A 168 -11.42 -23.39 -5.64
CA ILE A 168 -11.60 -22.83 -6.99
C ILE A 168 -10.23 -22.67 -7.67
N CYS A 169 -10.05 -23.33 -8.82
CA CYS A 169 -8.82 -23.21 -9.62
C CYS A 169 -8.67 -21.79 -10.17
N GLN A 170 -7.56 -21.14 -9.84
CA GLN A 170 -7.24 -19.78 -10.29
C GLN A 170 -6.36 -19.78 -11.54
N GLY A 171 -5.54 -20.82 -11.71
CA GLY A 171 -4.66 -20.96 -12.85
C GLY A 171 -3.56 -22.00 -12.62
N SER A 172 -2.62 -22.06 -13.55
CA SER A 172 -1.51 -23.02 -13.53
C SER A 172 -0.17 -22.37 -13.81
N GLY A 173 0.90 -22.94 -13.26
CA GLY A 173 2.28 -22.52 -13.50
C GLY A 173 2.99 -22.03 -12.23
N ARG A 174 4.12 -21.34 -12.43
CA ARG A 174 4.99 -20.87 -11.34
C ARG A 174 4.43 -19.64 -10.63
N VAL A 175 3.95 -18.66 -11.40
CA VAL A 175 3.32 -17.43 -10.88
C VAL A 175 1.90 -17.36 -11.41
N VAL A 176 0.92 -17.33 -10.51
CA VAL A 176 -0.50 -17.34 -10.87
C VAL A 176 -1.18 -16.11 -10.28
N ASN A 177 -1.84 -15.31 -11.13
CA ASN A 177 -2.71 -14.23 -10.67
C ASN A 177 -3.98 -14.85 -10.06
N ALA A 178 -4.39 -14.37 -8.89
CA ALA A 178 -5.52 -14.92 -8.17
C ALA A 178 -6.28 -13.84 -7.40
N THR A 179 -7.56 -14.10 -7.12
CA THR A 179 -8.42 -13.15 -6.41
C THR A 179 -8.97 -13.77 -5.12
N LEU A 180 -8.85 -13.03 -4.01
CA LEU A 180 -9.38 -13.35 -2.69
C LEU A 180 -10.65 -12.54 -2.43
N SER A 181 -11.76 -13.22 -2.12
CA SER A 181 -13.03 -12.58 -1.72
C SER A 181 -13.21 -12.51 -0.20
N GLU A 182 -12.57 -13.42 0.52
CA GLU A 182 -12.65 -13.62 1.97
C GLU A 182 -11.37 -14.28 2.51
N ASP A 183 -11.31 -14.50 3.83
CA ASP A 183 -10.28 -15.34 4.45
C ASP A 183 -10.29 -16.72 3.78
N SER A 184 -9.13 -17.16 3.31
CA SER A 184 -9.03 -18.28 2.39
C SER A 184 -7.86 -19.20 2.68
N THR A 185 -7.95 -20.41 2.16
CA THR A 185 -6.80 -21.31 2.02
C THR A 185 -6.36 -21.33 0.57
N VAL A 186 -5.11 -20.95 0.33
CA VAL A 186 -4.45 -21.07 -0.96
C VAL A 186 -3.74 -22.41 -1.00
N SER A 187 -3.99 -23.23 -2.02
CA SER A 187 -3.32 -24.53 -2.19
C SER A 187 -2.72 -24.68 -3.58
N ALA A 188 -1.51 -25.22 -3.66
CA ALA A 188 -0.88 -25.65 -4.90
C ALA A 188 -0.99 -27.18 -5.01
N ILE A 189 -1.49 -27.68 -6.14
CA ILE A 189 -1.56 -29.11 -6.46
C ILE A 189 -0.70 -29.37 -7.69
N PHE A 190 0.34 -30.19 -7.50
CA PHE A 190 1.28 -30.56 -8.54
C PHE A 190 1.07 -32.02 -8.95
N ASN A 191 0.68 -32.24 -10.21
CA ASN A 191 0.45 -33.55 -10.79
C ASN A 191 1.57 -33.88 -11.77
N VAL A 192 2.18 -35.05 -11.63
CA VAL A 192 3.20 -35.59 -12.54
C VAL A 192 2.71 -36.93 -13.08
N LYS A 193 2.79 -37.11 -14.41
CA LYS A 193 2.44 -38.36 -15.10
C LYS A 193 3.57 -38.73 -16.04
N ALA A 194 4.10 -39.93 -15.89
CA ALA A 194 5.14 -40.47 -16.74
C ALA A 194 4.72 -41.84 -17.27
N ASP A 195 4.68 -41.97 -18.59
CA ASP A 195 4.44 -43.26 -19.24
C ASP A 195 5.76 -43.79 -19.80
N TYR A 196 6.05 -45.07 -19.59
CA TYR A 196 7.24 -45.72 -20.14
C TYR A 196 6.92 -47.12 -20.66
N SER A 197 7.69 -47.54 -21.65
CA SER A 197 7.60 -48.87 -22.23
C SER A 197 8.81 -49.72 -21.83
N ILE A 198 8.56 -51.00 -21.62
CA ILE A 198 9.55 -52.03 -21.33
C ILE A 198 9.50 -53.03 -22.48
N GLN A 199 10.58 -53.11 -23.23
CA GLN A 199 10.73 -54.08 -24.31
C GLN A 199 11.40 -55.33 -23.76
N HIS A 200 10.68 -56.45 -23.78
CA HIS A 200 11.12 -57.74 -23.26
C HIS A 200 11.65 -58.61 -24.39
N TYR A 201 12.86 -59.12 -24.26
CA TYR A 201 13.49 -59.99 -25.24
C TYR A 201 13.73 -61.36 -24.64
N ASN A 202 13.40 -62.41 -25.39
CA ASN A 202 13.59 -63.80 -24.97
C ASN A 202 14.60 -64.52 -25.86
N TRP A 203 15.28 -65.50 -25.27
CA TRP A 203 16.15 -66.38 -26.04
C TRP A 203 15.29 -67.27 -26.94
N ASN A 204 15.51 -67.15 -28.25
CA ASN A 204 14.95 -68.05 -29.24
C ASN A 204 16.05 -68.93 -29.83
N GLU A 205 15.76 -70.23 -29.83
CA GLU A 205 16.62 -71.21 -30.44
C GLU A 205 16.26 -71.37 -31.91
N TYR A 206 17.23 -71.14 -32.79
CA TYR A 206 17.06 -71.34 -34.22
C TYR A 206 18.16 -72.22 -34.79
N CYS A 207 17.85 -72.95 -35.85
CA CYS A 207 18.84 -73.78 -36.50
C CYS A 207 19.78 -72.95 -37.36
N CYS A 208 21.05 -72.82 -36.96
CA CYS A 208 22.06 -72.10 -37.72
C CYS A 208 22.88 -72.99 -38.66
N ARG A 209 22.75 -74.33 -38.56
CA ARG A 209 23.39 -75.26 -39.50
C ARG A 209 22.54 -76.47 -39.80
N TYR A 210 22.27 -76.69 -41.08
CA TYR A 210 21.53 -77.85 -41.57
C TYR A 210 22.46 -78.87 -42.24
N ARG A 211 22.12 -80.16 -42.12
CA ARG A 211 22.74 -81.27 -42.88
C ARG A 211 21.66 -82.28 -43.24
N ASN A 212 21.55 -82.61 -44.53
CA ASN A 212 20.54 -83.55 -45.06
C ASN A 212 19.09 -83.19 -44.63
N GLY A 213 18.75 -81.89 -44.64
CA GLY A 213 17.43 -81.40 -44.22
C GLY A 213 17.14 -81.45 -42.72
N LYS A 214 18.09 -81.92 -41.89
CA LYS A 214 17.97 -81.92 -40.42
C LYS A 214 18.81 -80.83 -39.80
N CYS A 215 18.33 -80.25 -38.72
CA CYS A 215 19.14 -79.32 -37.95
C CYS A 215 20.30 -80.06 -37.27
N THR A 216 21.52 -79.51 -37.39
CA THR A 216 22.74 -80.09 -36.80
C THR A 216 23.43 -79.18 -35.81
N ARG A 217 23.11 -77.89 -35.81
CA ARG A 217 23.58 -76.93 -34.81
C ARG A 217 22.51 -75.89 -34.60
N TYR A 218 22.13 -75.72 -33.35
CA TYR A 218 21.29 -74.63 -32.91
C TYR A 218 22.14 -73.44 -32.45
N CYS A 219 21.64 -72.26 -32.72
CA CYS A 219 22.16 -70.98 -32.24
C CYS A 219 21.04 -70.25 -31.50
N GLN A 220 21.43 -69.25 -30.71
CA GLN A 220 20.50 -68.51 -29.87
C GLN A 220 20.49 -67.05 -30.32
N SER A 221 19.31 -66.49 -30.52
CA SER A 221 19.08 -65.06 -30.73
C SER A 221 18.24 -64.50 -29.59
N CYS A 222 18.55 -63.29 -29.17
CA CYS A 222 17.78 -62.58 -28.15
C CYS A 222 16.80 -61.66 -28.88
N ASP A 223 15.57 -62.15 -29.10
CA ASP A 223 14.60 -61.48 -29.96
C ASP A 223 13.48 -60.85 -29.14
N LEU A 224 12.90 -59.77 -29.67
CA LEU A 224 11.79 -59.07 -29.02
C LEU A 224 10.58 -60.00 -28.90
N SER A 225 10.13 -60.22 -27.67
CA SER A 225 9.00 -61.07 -27.33
C SER A 225 7.72 -60.23 -27.21
N ASN A 226 7.74 -59.20 -26.37
CA ASN A 226 6.58 -58.34 -26.11
C ASN A 226 7.02 -56.95 -25.58
N ILE A 227 6.06 -56.03 -25.57
CA ILE A 227 6.22 -54.68 -25.02
C ILE A 227 5.19 -54.50 -23.91
N GLU A 228 5.66 -54.17 -22.71
CA GLU A 228 4.83 -53.79 -21.56
C GLU A 228 4.82 -52.26 -21.44
N ASN A 229 3.64 -51.65 -21.27
CA ASN A 229 3.52 -50.20 -21.03
C ASN A 229 3.11 -49.96 -19.58
N LYS A 230 3.81 -49.06 -18.90
CA LYS A 230 3.55 -48.66 -17.51
C LYS A 230 3.33 -47.17 -17.40
N ARG A 231 2.53 -46.78 -16.41
CA ARG A 231 2.23 -45.40 -16.04
C ARG A 231 2.48 -45.21 -14.56
N ASP A 232 3.31 -44.22 -14.24
CA ASP A 232 3.47 -43.71 -12.89
C ASP A 232 2.80 -42.34 -12.79
N GLU A 233 2.05 -42.11 -11.72
CA GLU A 233 1.38 -40.85 -11.43
C GLU A 233 1.64 -40.44 -9.98
N LEU A 234 1.86 -39.15 -9.75
CA LEU A 234 2.08 -38.58 -8.43
C LEU A 234 1.36 -37.24 -8.32
N THR A 235 0.56 -37.08 -7.27
CA THR A 235 -0.11 -35.82 -6.93
C THR A 235 0.43 -35.33 -5.60
N LEU A 236 1.00 -34.13 -5.60
CA LEU A 236 1.54 -33.45 -4.43
C LEU A 236 0.71 -32.21 -4.11
N THR A 237 0.66 -31.82 -2.84
CA THR A 237 -0.11 -30.64 -2.40
C THR A 237 0.63 -29.87 -1.32
N ASP A 238 0.59 -28.55 -1.42
CA ASP A 238 1.00 -27.61 -0.37
C ASP A 238 -0.12 -26.59 -0.16
N ALA A 239 -0.32 -26.10 1.06
CA ALA A 239 -1.42 -25.21 1.41
C ALA A 239 -1.01 -24.17 2.47
N LEU A 240 -1.58 -22.98 2.35
CA LEU A 240 -1.32 -21.84 3.23
C LEU A 240 -2.62 -21.09 3.50
N SER A 241 -2.86 -20.76 4.77
CA SER A 241 -4.00 -19.94 5.19
C SER A 241 -3.64 -18.45 5.11
N VAL A 242 -4.56 -17.64 4.57
CA VAL A 242 -4.39 -16.20 4.39
C VAL A 242 -5.66 -15.46 4.81
N LYS A 243 -5.50 -14.32 5.48
CA LYS A 243 -6.61 -13.42 5.80
C LYS A 243 -6.70 -12.28 4.81
N LEU A 244 -7.93 -11.95 4.41
CA LEU A 244 -8.16 -10.84 3.52
C LEU A 244 -8.08 -9.53 4.30
N TYR A 245 -7.17 -8.65 3.90
CA TYR A 245 -7.02 -7.33 4.50
C TYR A 245 -7.95 -6.33 3.83
N LYS A 246 -8.91 -5.82 4.60
CA LYS A 246 -9.82 -4.74 4.19
C LYS A 246 -9.71 -3.60 5.19
N ASN A 247 -9.17 -2.47 4.75
CA ASN A 247 -9.09 -1.26 5.55
C ASN A 247 -9.50 -0.04 4.72
N ALA A 248 -10.29 0.84 5.32
CA ALA A 248 -10.67 2.10 4.72
C ALA A 248 -9.70 3.18 5.21
N LEU A 249 -8.57 3.31 4.51
CA LEU A 249 -7.52 4.28 4.85
C LEU A 249 -8.09 5.71 4.82
N LYS A 250 -7.85 6.49 5.88
CA LYS A 250 -8.29 7.89 6.00
C LYS A 250 -7.10 8.82 6.15
N ALA A 251 -7.19 9.99 5.52
CA ALA A 251 -6.15 11.02 5.55
C ALA A 251 -6.75 12.40 5.26
N GLU A 252 -7.38 13.00 6.28
CA GLU A 252 -8.04 14.30 6.16
C GLU A 252 -7.23 15.37 6.90
N VAL A 253 -7.08 16.52 6.24
CA VAL A 253 -6.45 17.72 6.79
C VAL A 253 -7.45 18.86 6.67
N ILE A 254 -8.01 19.29 7.80
CA ILE A 254 -9.09 20.27 7.85
C ILE A 254 -8.54 21.58 8.42
N PRO A 255 -8.50 22.69 7.65
CA PRO A 255 -8.09 23.97 8.20
C PRO A 255 -9.15 24.51 9.17
N ILE A 256 -8.75 24.79 10.41
CA ILE A 256 -9.63 25.26 11.49
C ILE A 256 -9.57 26.78 11.61
N ASP A 257 -8.36 27.34 11.53
CA ASP A 257 -8.13 28.77 11.75
C ASP A 257 -6.84 29.24 11.07
N SER A 258 -6.69 30.56 10.90
CA SER A 258 -5.50 31.19 10.34
C SER A 258 -5.24 32.55 10.98
N TYR A 259 -4.01 32.76 11.46
CA TYR A 259 -3.53 34.02 12.02
C TYR A 259 -2.24 34.45 11.33
N GLY A 260 -2.34 35.44 10.44
CA GLY A 260 -1.21 35.89 9.63
C GLY A 260 -0.72 34.80 8.68
N SER A 261 0.53 34.36 8.82
CA SER A 261 1.05 33.21 8.06
C SER A 261 0.76 31.87 8.74
N THR A 262 0.39 31.88 10.02
CA THR A 262 0.21 30.68 10.83
C THR A 262 -1.17 30.08 10.60
N ASN A 263 -1.25 28.79 10.34
CA ASN A 263 -2.51 28.06 10.16
C ASN A 263 -2.65 27.00 11.24
N LYS A 264 -3.88 26.80 11.71
CA LYS A 264 -4.25 25.71 12.60
C LYS A 264 -5.05 24.69 11.79
N LEU A 265 -4.59 23.44 11.79
CA LEU A 265 -5.14 22.34 11.00
C LEU A 265 -5.57 21.21 11.93
N ARG A 266 -6.72 20.58 11.69
CA ARG A 266 -7.09 19.31 12.31
C ARG A 266 -6.70 18.17 11.39
N ILE A 267 -6.04 17.16 11.93
CA ILE A 267 -5.69 15.95 11.19
C ILE A 267 -6.56 14.78 11.64
N ASN A 268 -7.04 13.99 10.69
CA ASN A 268 -7.80 12.76 10.95
C ASN A 268 -7.27 11.65 10.04
N TYR A 269 -6.70 10.61 10.64
CA TYR A 269 -6.03 9.52 9.94
C TYR A 269 -6.27 8.18 10.65
N SER A 270 -6.26 7.07 9.89
CA SER A 270 -6.53 5.73 10.45
C SER A 270 -5.27 4.93 10.81
N ASP A 271 -4.18 5.14 10.05
CA ASP A 271 -2.94 4.36 10.15
C ASP A 271 -1.72 5.29 10.10
N SER A 272 -0.72 5.00 9.27
CA SER A 272 0.46 5.85 9.13
C SER A 272 0.15 7.06 8.26
N MET A 273 0.73 8.21 8.62
CA MET A 273 0.53 9.48 7.92
C MET A 273 1.83 10.27 7.87
N GLU A 274 2.17 10.75 6.69
CA GLU A 274 3.21 11.74 6.41
C GLU A 274 2.53 13.03 5.94
N LEU A 275 2.74 14.12 6.67
CA LEU A 275 2.24 15.44 6.33
C LEU A 275 3.42 16.38 6.16
N ASP A 276 3.66 16.78 4.92
CA ASP A 276 4.77 17.62 4.52
C ASP A 276 4.31 19.03 4.14
N PHE A 277 5.12 20.01 4.52
CA PHE A 277 5.05 21.39 4.08
C PHE A 277 6.46 21.85 3.69
N ASN A 278 6.61 23.04 3.10
CA ASN A 278 7.92 23.52 2.63
C ASN A 278 9.06 23.51 3.67
N SER A 279 8.76 23.70 4.96
CA SER A 279 9.79 23.83 6.01
C SER A 279 9.46 23.09 7.31
N SER A 280 8.42 22.25 7.30
CA SER A 280 7.88 21.61 8.50
C SER A 280 7.17 20.32 8.10
N TYR A 281 7.14 19.35 9.02
CA TYR A 281 6.52 18.07 8.77
C TYR A 281 5.95 17.45 10.05
N PHE A 282 4.93 16.62 9.87
CA PHE A 282 4.37 15.74 10.88
C PHE A 282 4.33 14.32 10.30
N TYR A 283 5.08 13.39 10.89
CA TYR A 283 5.04 11.98 10.52
C TYR A 283 4.56 11.16 11.70
N PHE A 284 3.60 10.27 11.45
CA PHE A 284 3.16 9.24 12.37
C PHE A 284 3.26 7.89 11.68
N TYR A 285 3.99 6.97 12.30
CA TYR A 285 4.18 5.62 11.78
C TYR A 285 3.58 4.62 12.76
N LYS A 286 2.47 3.99 12.35
CA LYS A 286 1.80 2.96 13.13
C LYS A 286 2.63 1.67 13.17
N TYR A 287 3.22 1.31 12.02
CA TYR A 287 3.97 0.07 11.86
C TYR A 287 5.44 0.32 11.50
N LEU A 288 6.29 -0.62 11.91
CA LEU A 288 7.63 -0.82 11.38
C LEU A 288 7.62 -2.09 10.52
N PHE A 289 8.24 -2.01 9.35
CA PHE A 289 8.33 -3.10 8.38
C PHE A 289 9.74 -3.69 8.39
N SER A 290 9.78 -5.02 8.37
CA SER A 290 10.98 -5.83 8.21
C SER A 290 10.70 -6.95 7.21
N ILE A 291 11.73 -7.70 6.83
CA ILE A 291 11.58 -8.86 5.95
C ILE A 291 11.61 -10.12 6.80
N ASN A 292 10.62 -10.98 6.60
CA ASN A 292 10.61 -12.35 7.09
C ASN A 292 11.08 -13.29 5.99
N TYR A 293 12.08 -14.11 6.29
CA TYR A 293 12.65 -15.08 5.37
C TYR A 293 12.02 -16.44 5.59
N SER A 294 11.80 -17.17 4.50
CA SER A 294 11.31 -18.55 4.55
C SER A 294 11.94 -19.39 3.44
N LYS A 295 11.85 -20.73 3.55
CA LYS A 295 12.26 -21.67 2.49
C LYS A 295 13.76 -21.56 2.14
N GLU A 296 14.63 -21.83 3.12
CA GLU A 296 16.07 -22.04 2.90
C GLU A 296 16.30 -23.09 1.77
N PRO A 297 17.33 -22.97 0.92
CA PRO A 297 18.36 -21.93 0.86
C PRO A 297 17.98 -20.74 -0.04
N TYR A 298 16.72 -20.65 -0.47
CA TYR A 298 16.28 -19.64 -1.43
C TYR A 298 15.85 -18.32 -0.76
N TYR A 299 15.47 -18.39 0.52
CA TYR A 299 15.07 -17.26 1.36
C TYR A 299 14.04 -16.38 0.68
N ILE A 300 12.84 -16.93 0.52
CA ILE A 300 11.68 -16.22 -0.01
C ILE A 300 11.27 -15.12 0.95
N PHE A 301 11.08 -13.91 0.43
CA PHE A 301 10.77 -12.73 1.20
C PHE A 301 9.25 -12.59 1.39
N THR A 302 8.87 -12.24 2.61
CA THR A 302 7.52 -11.76 2.96
C THR A 302 7.67 -10.57 3.88
N LEU A 303 6.91 -9.50 3.66
CA LEU A 303 6.95 -8.37 4.59
C LEU A 303 6.40 -8.80 5.95
N LYS A 304 7.00 -8.29 7.01
CA LYS A 304 6.53 -8.42 8.38
C LYS A 304 6.31 -7.03 8.95
N ALA A 305 5.15 -6.80 9.53
CA ALA A 305 4.81 -5.56 10.21
C ALA A 305 4.77 -5.79 11.73
N GLU A 306 5.28 -4.81 12.47
CA GLU A 306 5.23 -4.76 13.93
C GLU A 306 4.72 -3.39 14.38
N ASP A 307 3.97 -3.33 15.48
CA ASP A 307 3.47 -2.07 16.04
C ASP A 307 4.64 -1.19 16.50
N HIS A 308 4.63 0.08 16.09
CA HIS A 308 5.72 1.02 16.34
C HIS A 308 5.26 2.36 16.93
N HIS A 309 4.09 2.86 16.53
CA HIS A 309 3.45 4.08 17.06
C HIS A 309 4.42 5.26 17.32
N THR A 310 5.25 5.60 16.32
CA THR A 310 6.26 6.66 16.47
C THR A 310 5.89 7.93 15.73
N GLU A 311 6.17 9.06 16.38
CA GLU A 311 5.88 10.40 15.88
C GLU A 311 7.16 11.19 15.65
N LYS A 312 7.21 11.91 14.53
CA LYS A 312 8.28 12.86 14.22
C LYS A 312 7.67 14.19 13.83
N ILE A 313 8.12 15.24 14.50
CA ILE A 313 7.58 16.59 14.35
C ILE A 313 8.74 17.54 14.11
N ASN A 314 8.60 18.43 13.14
CA ASN A 314 9.57 19.49 12.89
C ASN A 314 8.87 20.80 12.51
N ASN A 315 9.29 21.90 13.16
CA ASN A 315 8.82 23.27 12.91
C ASN A 315 7.29 23.44 12.93
N LEU A 316 6.59 22.67 13.76
CA LEU A 316 5.17 22.82 14.02
C LEU A 316 4.85 22.47 15.48
N ILE A 317 3.71 22.94 15.98
CA ILE A 317 3.23 22.65 17.34
C ILE A 317 2.02 21.73 17.22
N ARG A 318 2.02 20.64 17.98
CA ARG A 318 0.89 19.71 18.06
C ARG A 318 0.17 19.87 19.40
N ASN A 319 -1.15 19.93 19.34
CA ASN A 319 -2.04 19.83 20.50
C ASN A 319 -3.14 18.82 20.16
N ASP A 320 -3.01 17.59 20.66
CA ASP A 320 -3.86 16.44 20.32
C ASP A 320 -3.99 16.19 18.81
N HIS A 321 -5.14 16.49 18.23
CA HIS A 321 -5.43 16.33 16.79
C HIS A 321 -5.24 17.61 15.98
N ASP A 322 -4.84 18.70 16.65
CA ASP A 322 -4.65 19.99 16.01
C ASP A 322 -3.14 20.27 15.83
N LEU A 323 -2.74 20.68 14.63
CA LEU A 323 -1.40 21.13 14.28
C LEU A 323 -1.40 22.64 14.02
N THR A 324 -0.44 23.35 14.58
CA THR A 324 -0.23 24.79 14.34
C THR A 324 1.09 24.98 13.60
N ILE A 325 1.03 25.60 12.43
CA ILE A 325 2.15 25.70 11.48
C ILE A 325 2.27 27.11 10.92
N LYS A 326 3.50 27.66 10.89
CA LYS A 326 3.76 29.04 10.45
C LYS A 326 3.62 29.27 8.93
N ASN A 327 3.74 28.24 8.11
CA ASN A 327 3.60 28.34 6.65
C ASN A 327 3.01 27.04 6.10
N SER A 328 1.75 27.08 5.71
CA SER A 328 1.02 25.90 5.23
C SER A 328 1.10 25.68 3.72
N LYS A 329 1.93 26.44 3.00
CA LYS A 329 2.13 26.28 1.55
C LYS A 329 2.70 24.90 1.22
N ASP A 330 2.32 24.42 0.03
CA ASP A 330 2.77 23.14 -0.53
C ASP A 330 2.48 21.93 0.37
N CYS A 331 1.34 21.98 1.06
CA CYS A 331 0.83 20.91 1.90
C CYS A 331 0.64 19.63 1.09
N LYS A 332 1.37 18.57 1.46
CA LYS A 332 1.23 17.23 0.90
C LYS A 332 0.91 16.27 2.02
N VAL A 333 -0.15 15.50 1.87
CA VAL A 333 -0.50 14.40 2.76
C VAL A 333 -0.27 13.10 2.02
N ARG A 334 0.41 12.18 2.69
CA ARG A 334 0.55 10.79 2.28
C ARG A 334 0.17 9.92 3.46
N ALA A 335 -0.92 9.18 3.35
CA ALA A 335 -1.25 8.15 4.33
C ALA A 335 -1.06 6.78 3.71
N PHE A 336 -0.74 5.80 4.55
CA PHE A 336 -0.60 4.43 4.11
C PHE A 336 -0.86 3.46 5.26
N ASP A 337 -1.30 2.26 4.90
CA ASP A 337 -1.40 1.13 5.81
C ASP A 337 -0.49 -0.01 5.32
N LEU A 338 -0.83 -1.27 5.61
CA LEU A 338 -0.07 -2.44 5.17
C LEU A 338 -0.02 -2.59 3.63
N PHE A 339 -1.01 -2.09 2.89
CA PHE A 339 -1.16 -2.33 1.44
C PHE A 339 -1.58 -1.10 0.64
N ASN A 340 -2.36 -0.20 1.23
CA ASN A 340 -2.96 0.95 0.57
C ASN A 340 -2.12 2.21 0.79
N VAL A 341 -2.13 3.10 -0.20
CA VAL A 341 -1.48 4.41 -0.13
C VAL A 341 -2.44 5.45 -0.69
N ILE A 342 -2.67 6.52 0.08
CA ILE A 342 -3.36 7.72 -0.38
C ILE A 342 -2.34 8.85 -0.40
N GLN A 343 -2.23 9.56 -1.51
CA GLN A 343 -1.38 10.73 -1.62
C GLN A 343 -2.16 11.87 -2.29
N ALA A 344 -2.20 13.02 -1.63
CA ALA A 344 -2.90 14.20 -2.11
C ALA A 344 -2.21 15.48 -1.68
N ASN A 345 -2.41 16.55 -2.46
CA ASN A 345 -2.13 17.89 -1.98
C ASN A 345 -3.27 18.30 -1.04
N CYS A 346 -2.96 18.77 0.17
CA CYS A 346 -3.99 19.22 1.10
C CYS A 346 -4.32 20.69 0.87
N ASN A 347 -5.62 21.03 0.89
CA ASN A 347 -6.04 22.42 0.91
C ASN A 347 -5.86 22.97 2.32
N SER A 348 -4.70 23.58 2.56
CA SER A 348 -4.37 24.20 3.83
C SER A 348 -4.84 25.66 3.95
N ARG A 349 -5.48 26.19 2.91
CA ARG A 349 -6.06 27.54 2.97
C ARG A 349 -7.33 27.45 3.80
N TYR A 350 -7.27 28.05 4.99
CA TYR A 350 -8.48 28.38 5.70
C TYR A 350 -9.28 29.36 4.84
N LEU A 351 -10.40 28.89 4.29
CA LEU A 351 -11.28 29.75 3.50
C LEU A 351 -11.97 30.80 4.36
N GLY A 352 -11.95 30.64 5.69
CA GLY A 352 -12.57 31.55 6.63
C GLY A 352 -14.08 31.59 6.45
N PHE A 353 -14.80 31.48 7.54
CA PHE A 353 -16.16 32.01 7.52
C PHE A 353 -16.02 33.55 7.46
N GLU A 354 -16.07 34.13 6.26
CA GLU A 354 -16.21 35.58 6.06
C GLU A 354 -17.69 35.91 6.14
N PHE A 355 -18.04 36.73 7.12
CA PHE A 355 -19.38 37.29 7.20
C PHE A 355 -19.35 38.79 7.08
N ASN A 356 -20.41 39.33 6.50
CA ASN A 356 -20.63 40.76 6.37
C ASN A 356 -22.05 41.07 6.82
N ILE A 357 -22.25 42.25 7.39
CA ILE A 357 -23.58 42.79 7.64
C ILE A 357 -23.83 44.02 6.77
N SER A 358 -25.01 44.08 6.17
CA SER A 358 -25.49 45.28 5.49
C SER A 358 -26.75 45.80 6.19
N VAL A 359 -27.09 47.06 5.92
CA VAL A 359 -28.28 47.71 6.46
C VAL A 359 -29.16 48.18 5.31
N ASP A 360 -30.47 48.27 5.52
CA ASP A 360 -31.39 48.76 4.49
C ASP A 360 -31.08 50.21 4.08
N ARG A 361 -30.63 51.06 5.02
CA ARG A 361 -30.36 52.49 4.82
C ARG A 361 -29.19 52.95 5.70
N PHE A 362 -28.65 54.13 5.42
CA PHE A 362 -27.60 54.73 6.26
C PHE A 362 -28.11 55.80 7.23
N TYR A 363 -29.32 56.34 7.01
CA TYR A 363 -29.89 57.44 7.78
C TYR A 363 -31.22 57.03 8.39
N TYR A 364 -31.32 57.13 9.70
CA TYR A 364 -32.51 56.78 10.46
C TYR A 364 -32.91 57.92 11.38
N SER A 365 -34.21 58.15 11.46
CA SER A 365 -34.76 58.95 12.57
C SER A 365 -34.80 58.10 13.84
N ASP A 366 -34.71 58.76 15.00
CA ASP A 366 -34.95 58.12 16.29
C ASP A 366 -36.28 57.34 16.31
N ASN A 367 -36.28 56.14 16.90
CA ASN A 367 -37.36 55.15 16.90
C ASN A 367 -37.73 54.52 15.54
N GLN A 368 -36.95 54.74 14.48
CA GLN A 368 -37.17 54.08 13.19
C GLN A 368 -36.58 52.66 13.18
N THR A 369 -37.22 51.72 12.49
CA THR A 369 -36.69 50.36 12.32
C THR A 369 -35.49 50.34 11.37
N ILE A 370 -34.39 49.76 11.83
CA ILE A 370 -33.19 49.39 11.07
C ILE A 370 -33.31 47.91 10.71
N ARG A 371 -33.19 47.55 9.43
CA ARG A 371 -33.08 46.15 9.00
C ARG A 371 -31.62 45.84 8.70
N VAL A 372 -31.08 44.81 9.34
CA VAL A 372 -29.71 44.34 9.17
C VAL A 372 -29.75 42.99 8.46
N TYR A 373 -29.04 42.87 7.36
CA TYR A 373 -28.89 41.62 6.59
C TYR A 373 -27.52 41.01 6.89
N ILE A 374 -27.50 39.69 7.05
CA ILE A 374 -26.34 38.88 7.43
C ILE A 374 -25.99 38.02 6.23
N TYR A 375 -24.72 38.06 5.82
CA TYR A 375 -24.19 37.23 4.75
C TYR A 375 -23.03 36.39 5.25
N PRO A 376 -22.98 35.08 4.95
CA PRO A 376 -24.06 34.28 4.33
C PRO A 376 -25.27 34.09 5.27
N GLU A 377 -26.45 33.83 4.69
CA GLU A 377 -27.74 33.87 5.40
C GLU A 377 -27.94 32.75 6.44
N ASP A 378 -27.19 31.67 6.32
CA ASP A 378 -27.26 30.48 7.17
C ASP A 378 -26.49 30.63 8.50
N ALA A 379 -25.68 31.68 8.65
CA ALA A 379 -24.90 31.85 9.86
C ALA A 379 -25.64 32.57 10.99
N GLN A 380 -25.58 31.97 12.17
CA GLN A 380 -26.09 32.55 13.39
C GLN A 380 -25.07 33.54 13.97
N ILE A 381 -25.40 34.82 13.91
CA ILE A 381 -24.50 35.90 14.33
C ILE A 381 -25.09 36.61 15.54
N TYR A 382 -24.24 37.04 16.46
CA TYR A 382 -24.62 37.89 17.59
C TYR A 382 -24.39 39.35 17.24
N LEU A 383 -25.44 40.17 17.26
CA LEU A 383 -25.40 41.58 16.88
C LEU A 383 -25.77 42.48 18.07
N THR A 384 -25.04 43.59 18.20
CA THR A 384 -25.24 44.60 19.25
C THR A 384 -25.40 45.97 18.60
N TYR A 385 -26.41 46.73 19.03
CA TYR A 385 -26.67 48.10 18.59
C TYR A 385 -27.31 48.92 19.71
N GLY A 386 -26.63 49.98 20.18
CA GLY A 386 -27.11 50.77 21.32
C GLY A 386 -27.29 49.91 22.56
N SER A 387 -28.49 49.96 23.15
CA SER A 387 -28.89 49.10 24.28
C SER A 387 -29.43 47.71 23.87
N GLN A 388 -29.52 47.43 22.57
CA GLN A 388 -30.14 46.21 22.04
C GLN A 388 -29.10 45.16 21.63
N ASN A 389 -29.30 43.92 22.06
CA ASN A 389 -28.50 42.76 21.69
C ASN A 389 -29.41 41.66 21.15
N LYS A 390 -29.06 41.07 20.00
CA LYS A 390 -29.88 40.03 19.34
C LYS A 390 -28.97 38.99 18.67
N SER A 391 -29.40 37.73 18.62
CA SER A 391 -28.79 36.70 17.78
C SER A 391 -29.76 36.34 16.65
N ALA A 392 -29.27 36.24 15.40
CA ALA A 392 -30.11 35.97 14.24
C ALA A 392 -29.34 35.30 13.10
N THR A 393 -30.09 34.67 12.20
CA THR A 393 -29.66 34.10 10.91
C THR A 393 -30.36 34.88 9.77
N GLY A 394 -29.63 35.24 8.71
CA GLY A 394 -30.19 35.90 7.53
C GLY A 394 -30.50 37.39 7.71
N ASN A 395 -31.44 37.75 8.58
CA ASN A 395 -31.72 39.16 8.88
C ASN A 395 -32.24 39.39 10.29
N ILE A 396 -32.14 40.63 10.77
CA ILE A 396 -32.68 41.07 12.04
C ILE A 396 -33.08 42.54 12.00
N THR A 397 -33.94 42.96 12.91
CA THR A 397 -34.35 44.36 13.04
C THR A 397 -33.95 44.96 14.38
N PHE A 398 -33.54 46.22 14.35
CA PHE A 398 -33.27 47.06 15.53
C PHE A 398 -34.15 48.30 15.49
N THR A 399 -34.43 48.89 16.65
CA THR A 399 -35.04 50.22 16.74
C THR A 399 -33.93 51.25 16.87
N ALA A 400 -33.85 52.22 15.97
CA ALA A 400 -32.83 53.27 15.99
C ALA A 400 -32.91 54.08 17.29
N GLU A 401 -31.79 54.21 17.98
CA GLU A 401 -31.67 54.86 19.29
C GLU A 401 -30.65 56.00 19.17
N TYR A 402 -31.06 57.25 19.31
CA TYR A 402 -30.09 58.37 19.34
C TYR A 402 -29.35 58.41 20.70
N PRO A 403 -28.00 58.45 20.74
CA PRO A 403 -27.04 58.75 19.67
C PRO A 403 -26.29 57.51 19.10
N ALA A 404 -26.80 56.30 19.30
CA ALA A 404 -26.14 55.08 18.85
C ALA A 404 -26.02 55.03 17.32
N ASN A 405 -24.78 54.90 16.84
CA ASN A 405 -24.42 55.00 15.43
C ASN A 405 -23.65 53.78 14.91
N LYS A 406 -23.54 52.70 15.70
CA LYS A 406 -22.71 51.55 15.37
C LYS A 406 -23.41 50.24 15.70
N ILE A 407 -23.50 49.37 14.69
CA ILE A 407 -23.93 47.98 14.81
C ILE A 407 -22.67 47.12 14.79
N SER A 408 -22.43 46.34 15.84
CA SER A 408 -21.32 45.39 15.90
C SER A 408 -21.88 43.97 15.80
N ALA A 409 -21.30 43.15 14.94
CA ALA A 409 -21.66 41.76 14.73
C ALA A 409 -20.49 40.84 15.07
N TYR A 410 -20.79 39.72 15.72
CA TYR A 410 -19.84 38.79 16.31
C TYR A 410 -20.14 37.36 15.88
N TYR A 411 -19.12 36.67 15.38
CA TYR A 411 -19.16 35.23 15.07
C TYR A 411 -17.86 34.60 15.56
N GLY A 412 -17.92 33.91 16.70
CA GLY A 412 -16.73 33.52 17.45
C GLY A 412 -15.91 34.75 17.84
N ASP A 413 -14.61 34.75 17.50
CA ASP A 413 -13.69 35.84 17.79
C ASP A 413 -13.69 36.97 16.73
N LYS A 414 -14.43 36.79 15.64
CA LYS A 414 -14.50 37.78 14.56
C LYS A 414 -15.54 38.85 14.87
N ARG A 415 -15.15 40.11 14.64
CA ARG A 415 -16.00 41.30 14.81
C ARG A 415 -16.13 42.06 13.49
N TYR A 416 -17.35 42.44 13.13
CA TYR A 416 -17.62 43.34 12.02
C TYR A 416 -18.48 44.52 12.48
N ASP A 417 -18.05 45.74 12.19
CA ASP A 417 -18.74 46.96 12.61
C ASP A 417 -19.36 47.67 11.39
N LYS A 418 -20.63 48.05 11.50
CA LYS A 418 -21.35 48.88 10.52
C LYS A 418 -21.77 50.19 11.15
N ILE A 419 -21.33 51.30 10.58
CA ILE A 419 -21.68 52.64 11.03
C ILE A 419 -22.94 53.12 10.31
N ILE A 420 -23.89 53.66 11.06
CA ILE A 420 -25.13 54.27 10.58
C ILE A 420 -25.34 55.63 11.23
N PHE A 421 -26.13 56.51 10.63
CA PHE A 421 -26.45 57.82 11.19
C PHE A 421 -27.87 57.84 11.75
N VAL A 422 -27.99 58.20 13.03
CA VAL A 422 -29.30 58.38 13.68
C VAL A 422 -29.47 59.83 14.08
N TYR A 423 -30.59 60.44 13.68
CA TYR A 423 -30.92 61.83 14.01
C TYR A 423 -32.20 61.95 14.82
N ASN A 424 -32.20 62.92 15.73
CA ASN A 424 -33.39 63.24 16.51
C ASN A 424 -34.34 64.14 15.69
N LYS A 425 -35.50 63.59 15.31
CA LYS A 425 -36.56 64.31 14.57
C LYS A 425 -36.99 65.59 15.28
N SER A 426 -37.08 65.61 16.62
CA SER A 426 -37.55 66.79 17.35
C SER A 426 -36.56 67.95 17.23
N LYS A 427 -35.25 67.67 17.28
CA LYS A 427 -34.19 68.67 17.07
C LYS A 427 -34.18 69.19 15.63
N LEU A 428 -34.39 68.31 14.65
CA LEU A 428 -34.47 68.72 13.24
C LEU A 428 -35.71 69.58 12.98
N ILE A 429 -36.86 69.22 13.54
CA ILE A 429 -38.10 70.00 13.47
C ILE A 429 -37.90 71.36 14.16
N LEU A 430 -37.23 71.41 15.31
CA LEU A 430 -36.91 72.66 16.01
C LEU A 430 -35.96 73.54 15.18
N LEU A 431 -34.94 72.96 14.54
CA LEU A 431 -34.06 73.68 13.61
C LEU A 431 -34.85 74.25 12.43
N TRP A 432 -35.71 73.46 11.78
CA TRP A 432 -36.55 73.94 10.69
C TRP A 432 -37.53 75.02 11.13
N LYS A 433 -38.12 74.91 12.33
CA LYS A 433 -38.97 75.95 12.93
C LYS A 433 -38.18 77.23 13.19
N LEU A 434 -36.95 77.14 13.69
CA LEU A 434 -36.07 78.29 13.89
C LEU A 434 -35.69 78.93 12.55
N ILE A 435 -35.31 78.14 11.54
CA ILE A 435 -35.00 78.63 10.18
C ILE A 435 -36.22 79.34 9.59
N ALA A 436 -37.41 78.74 9.66
CA ALA A 436 -38.65 79.34 9.19
C ALA A 436 -39.00 80.63 9.94
N PHE A 437 -38.80 80.66 11.25
CA PHE A 437 -38.98 81.86 12.08
C PHE A 437 -38.00 82.98 11.67
N PHE A 438 -36.71 82.68 11.48
CA PHE A 438 -35.72 83.65 11.02
C PHE A 438 -36.03 84.17 9.61
N LEU A 439 -36.48 83.30 8.70
CA LEU A 439 -36.94 83.72 7.36
C LEU A 439 -38.14 84.66 7.44
N LEU A 440 -39.10 84.39 8.33
CA LEU A 440 -40.28 85.22 8.55
C LEU A 440 -39.91 86.58 9.14
N VAL A 441 -39.05 86.62 10.16
CA VAL A 441 -38.52 87.87 10.75
C VAL A 441 -37.75 88.68 9.70
N TYR A 442 -36.92 88.03 8.89
CA TYR A 442 -36.19 88.68 7.80
C TYR A 442 -37.12 89.30 6.77
N LEU A 443 -38.16 88.58 6.33
CA LEU A 443 -39.19 89.11 5.44
C LEU A 443 -39.91 90.32 6.04
N PHE A 444 -40.28 90.26 7.32
CA PHE A 444 -40.93 91.36 8.03
C PHE A 444 -40.04 92.61 8.11
N CYS A 445 -38.77 92.45 8.49
CA CYS A 445 -37.78 93.53 8.49
C CYS A 445 -37.58 94.13 7.09
N ARG A 446 -37.57 93.30 6.04
CA ARG A 446 -37.44 93.77 4.65
C ARG A 446 -38.65 94.59 4.23
N ILE A 447 -39.88 94.16 4.56
CA ILE A 447 -41.11 94.90 4.29
C ILE A 447 -41.13 96.23 5.04
N LEU A 448 -40.79 96.23 6.34
CA LEU A 448 -40.69 97.44 7.16
C LEU A 448 -39.65 98.43 6.59
N ASN A 449 -38.48 97.95 6.15
CA ASN A 449 -37.47 98.80 5.50
C ASN A 449 -37.97 99.41 4.19
N VAL A 450 -38.72 98.66 3.37
CA VAL A 450 -39.35 99.18 2.14
C VAL A 450 -40.40 100.24 2.47
N TYR A 451 -41.22 100.01 3.51
CA TYR A 451 -42.24 100.96 3.96
C TYR A 451 -41.62 102.24 4.55
N TYR A 452 -40.57 102.09 5.37
CA TYR A 452 -39.84 103.21 5.97
C TYR A 452 -39.18 104.09 4.90
N ARG A 453 -38.50 103.48 3.90
CA ARG A 453 -37.94 104.19 2.73
C ARG A 453 -39.00 104.92 1.90
N ARG A 454 -40.24 104.41 1.82
CA ARG A 454 -41.36 105.11 1.17
C ARG A 454 -41.93 106.27 2.00
N SER A 455 -41.85 106.20 3.33
CA SER A 455 -42.40 107.24 4.22
C SER A 455 -41.46 108.44 4.46
N HIS A 456 -40.15 108.27 4.25
CA HIS A 456 -39.12 109.29 4.52
C HIS A 456 -38.32 109.69 3.26
N GLY A 457 -38.82 109.34 2.07
CA GLY A 457 -38.26 109.71 0.76
C GLY A 457 -39.15 110.65 -0.04
N GLY A 458 -39.99 111.45 0.64
CA GLY A 458 -40.79 112.54 0.07
C GLY A 458 -40.24 113.89 0.52
#